data_AF-A0A0Q4N342-F1
#
_entry.id   AF-A0A0Q4N342-F1
#
_cell.length_a   1.000
_cell.length_b   1.000
_cell.length_c   1.000
_cell.angle_alpha   90.00
_cell.angle_beta   90.00
_cell.angle_gamma   90.00
#
_symmetry.space_group_name_H-M   'P 1'
#
loop_
_entity.id
_entity.type
_entity.pdbx_description
1 polymer ?
#
loop_
_entity_poly.entity_id
_entity_poly.type
_entity_poly.pdbx_seq_one_letter_code
_entity_poly.pdbx_strand_id
1 'polypeptide(L)'
;MKKKDSLGLRDLEPAERKAKVEEYLSQMAEAADQYGEPEVPSTSRRARFNLSLNIIVFCAVLGSSLVLASSIYFNMIPAPYSYVTTQDGRIIEVTPLKK
;
A
#
# COMPACT_ATOMS: atom_id res chain seq x y z
N MET A 1 -2.63 -35.51 -12.43
CA MET A 1 -2.77 -34.13 -12.96
C MET A 1 -1.42 -33.68 -13.46
N LYS A 2 -1.32 -33.37 -14.76
CA LYS A 2 -0.06 -33.18 -15.51
C LYS A 2 0.73 -32.00 -14.96
N LYS A 3 2.02 -32.24 -14.69
CA LYS A 3 3.02 -31.20 -14.41
C LYS A 3 2.98 -30.17 -15.56
N LYS A 4 3.09 -28.89 -15.21
CA LYS A 4 3.42 -27.82 -16.15
C LYS A 4 4.86 -28.06 -16.63
N ASP A 5 5.05 -29.04 -17.50
CA ASP A 5 6.35 -29.36 -18.04
C ASP A 5 6.77 -28.20 -18.96
N SER A 6 7.85 -27.54 -18.56
CA SER A 6 8.56 -26.49 -19.29
C SER A 6 8.63 -26.78 -20.78
N LEU A 7 8.07 -25.90 -21.64
CA LEU A 7 8.11 -25.74 -23.12
C LEU A 7 8.87 -26.75 -24.06
N GLY A 8 9.20 -27.97 -23.65
CA GLY A 8 10.07 -28.92 -24.36
C GLY A 8 11.46 -28.38 -24.72
N LEU A 9 11.89 -27.25 -24.16
CA LEU A 9 13.09 -26.53 -24.64
C LEU A 9 14.40 -27.17 -24.17
N ARG A 10 14.38 -28.02 -23.15
CA ARG A 10 15.59 -28.59 -22.54
C ARG A 10 16.26 -29.65 -23.40
N ASP A 11 15.47 -30.38 -24.20
CA ASP A 11 15.94 -31.53 -24.98
C ASP A 11 16.30 -31.15 -26.43
N LEU A 12 16.18 -29.86 -26.79
CA LEU A 12 16.51 -29.34 -28.11
C LEU A 12 17.96 -28.86 -28.18
N GLU A 13 18.59 -29.09 -29.32
CA GLU A 13 19.90 -28.54 -29.69
C GLU A 13 19.90 -27.00 -29.54
N PRO A 14 21.02 -26.37 -29.13
CA PRO A 14 21.06 -24.93 -28.83
C PRO A 14 20.62 -24.04 -29.99
N ALA A 15 20.85 -24.45 -31.23
CA ALA A 15 20.42 -23.72 -32.43
C ALA A 15 18.90 -23.75 -32.62
N GLU A 16 18.27 -24.92 -32.46
CA GLU A 16 16.82 -25.10 -32.60
C GLU A 16 16.05 -24.40 -31.47
N ARG A 17 16.65 -24.38 -30.28
CA ARG A 17 16.10 -23.66 -29.13
C ARG A 17 16.03 -22.16 -29.37
N LYS A 18 17.09 -21.57 -29.95
CA LYS A 18 17.11 -20.14 -30.30
C LYS A 18 16.04 -19.82 -31.33
N ALA A 19 15.93 -20.62 -32.39
CA ALA A 19 14.92 -20.42 -33.43
C ALA A 19 13.49 -20.45 -32.86
N LYS A 20 13.17 -21.44 -32.01
CA LYS A 20 11.83 -21.49 -31.37
C LYS A 20 11.58 -20.34 -30.41
N VAL A 21 12.58 -19.94 -29.62
CA VAL A 21 12.43 -18.80 -28.71
C VAL A 21 12.21 -17.51 -29.48
N GLU A 22 12.93 -17.32 -30.59
CA GLU A 22 12.78 -16.16 -31.47
C GLU A 22 11.40 -16.12 -32.13
N GLU A 23 10.89 -17.26 -32.59
CA GLU A 23 9.53 -17.41 -33.13
C GLU A 23 8.46 -17.11 -32.06
N TYR A 24 8.62 -17.60 -30.83
CA TYR A 24 7.69 -17.28 -29.75
C TYR A 24 7.73 -15.79 -29.37
N LEU A 25 8.92 -15.18 -29.36
CA LEU A 25 9.08 -13.76 -29.07
C LEU A 25 8.49 -12.90 -30.19
N SER A 26 8.65 -13.29 -31.46
CA SER A 26 8.05 -12.57 -32.59
C SER A 26 6.53 -12.67 -32.57
N GLN A 27 5.96 -13.85 -32.29
CA GLN A 27 4.52 -14.02 -32.15
C GLN A 27 3.94 -13.20 -30.98
N MET A 28 4.67 -13.08 -29.87
CA MET A 28 4.24 -12.23 -28.75
C MET A 28 4.39 -10.73 -29.06
N ALA A 29 5.43 -10.33 -29.81
CA ALA A 29 5.60 -8.95 -30.26
C ALA A 29 4.53 -8.55 -31.28
N GLU A 30 4.23 -9.40 -32.26
CA GLU A 30 3.16 -9.16 -33.23
C GLU A 30 1.77 -9.11 -32.58
N ALA A 31 1.53 -9.97 -31.58
CA ALA A 31 0.33 -9.87 -30.76
C ALA A 31 0.30 -8.55 -29.98
N ALA A 32 1.40 -8.15 -29.34
CA ALA A 32 1.47 -6.90 -28.60
C ALA A 32 1.26 -5.66 -29.49
N ASP A 33 1.78 -5.66 -30.71
CA ASP A 33 1.62 -4.58 -31.68
C ASP A 33 0.21 -4.54 -32.32
N GLN A 34 -0.42 -5.69 -32.54
CA GLN A 34 -1.83 -5.76 -32.97
C GLN A 34 -2.81 -5.29 -31.89
N TYR A 35 -2.44 -5.46 -30.62
CA TYR A 35 -3.15 -4.94 -29.46
C TYR A 35 -2.46 -3.68 -28.90
N GLY A 36 -2.03 -2.77 -29.78
CA GLY A 36 -1.47 -1.46 -29.40
C GLY A 36 -2.19 -0.89 -28.19
N GLU A 37 -1.41 -0.41 -27.20
CA GLU A 37 -1.81 -0.11 -25.81
C GLU A 37 -3.33 -0.05 -25.64
N PRO A 38 -3.97 -1.04 -24.98
CA PRO A 38 -5.42 -1.13 -24.98
C PRO A 38 -5.98 0.21 -24.52
N GLU A 39 -6.65 0.94 -25.43
CA GLU A 39 -7.31 2.19 -25.13
C GLU A 39 -8.17 1.93 -23.90
N VAL A 40 -7.79 2.50 -22.75
CA VAL A 40 -8.41 2.17 -21.47
C VAL A 40 -9.91 2.39 -21.64
N PRO A 41 -10.73 1.32 -21.62
CA PRO A 41 -12.14 1.45 -21.98
C PRO A 41 -12.79 2.44 -21.01
N SER A 42 -13.77 3.20 -21.48
CA SER A 42 -14.41 4.26 -20.69
C SER A 42 -14.95 3.76 -19.33
N THR A 43 -15.33 2.48 -19.27
CA THR A 43 -15.67 1.73 -18.06
C THR A 43 -14.50 1.60 -17.09
N SER A 44 -13.31 1.27 -17.57
CA SER A 44 -12.07 1.22 -16.77
C SER A 44 -11.63 2.61 -16.27
N ARG A 45 -11.87 3.69 -17.03
CA ARG A 45 -11.62 5.06 -16.54
C ARG A 45 -12.56 5.43 -15.40
N ARG A 46 -13.86 5.13 -15.53
CA ARG A 46 -14.85 5.31 -14.44
C ARG A 46 -14.55 4.45 -13.22
N ALA A 47 -14.12 3.21 -13.42
CA ALA A 47 -13.73 2.31 -12.32
C ALA A 47 -12.51 2.85 -11.56
N ARG A 48 -11.47 3.32 -12.26
CA ARG A 48 -10.29 3.96 -11.65
C ARG A 48 -10.68 5.24 -10.90
N PHE A 49 -11.56 6.06 -11.47
CA PHE A 49 -12.07 7.26 -10.81
C PHE A 49 -12.83 6.94 -9.52
N ASN A 50 -13.80 6.02 -9.57
CA ASN A 50 -14.56 5.61 -8.39
C ASN A 50 -13.66 4.97 -7.32
N LEU A 51 -12.66 4.19 -7.72
CA LEU A 51 -11.69 3.61 -6.79
C LEU A 51 -10.86 4.70 -6.10
N SER A 52 -10.35 5.69 -6.85
CA SER A 52 -9.62 6.82 -6.26
C SER A 52 -10.49 7.64 -5.32
N LEU A 53 -11.76 7.91 -5.69
CA LEU A 53 -12.70 8.65 -4.85
C LEU A 53 -13.02 7.88 -3.56
N ASN A 54 -13.25 6.57 -3.65
CA ASN A 54 -13.48 5.74 -2.47
C ASN A 54 -12.27 5.70 -1.54
N ILE A 55 -11.05 5.64 -2.08
CA ILE A 55 -9.83 5.68 -1.26
C ILE A 55 -9.71 7.03 -0.55
N ILE A 56 -9.96 8.14 -1.24
CA ILE A 56 -9.91 9.48 -0.64
C ILE A 56 -10.93 9.59 0.50
N VAL A 57 -12.17 9.18 0.26
CA VAL A 57 -13.24 9.21 1.28
C VAL A 57 -12.89 8.32 2.46
N PHE A 58 -12.38 7.11 2.21
CA PHE A 58 -11.94 6.20 3.26
C PHE A 58 -10.83 6.82 4.12
N CYS A 59 -9.80 7.38 3.50
CA CYS A 59 -8.71 8.06 4.20
C CYS A 59 -9.21 9.27 5.01
N ALA A 60 -10.14 10.05 4.47
CA ALA A 60 -10.71 11.20 5.18
C ALA A 60 -11.52 10.77 6.41
N VAL A 61 -12.36 9.75 6.29
CA VAL A 61 -13.16 9.22 7.40
C VAL A 61 -12.26 8.59 8.46
N LEU A 62 -11.32 7.72 8.05
CA LEU A 62 -10.39 7.07 8.96
C LEU A 62 -9.51 8.10 9.68
N GLY A 63 -8.92 9.04 8.93
CA GLY A 63 -8.09 10.11 9.48
C GLY A 63 -8.86 10.97 10.48
N SER A 64 -10.08 11.39 10.14
CA SER A 64 -10.94 12.18 11.04
C SER A 64 -11.29 11.39 12.31
N SER A 65 -11.61 10.10 12.19
CA SER A 65 -11.93 9.25 13.35
C SER A 65 -10.74 9.07 14.29
N LEU A 66 -9.53 8.92 13.74
CA LEU A 66 -8.29 8.79 14.53
C LEU A 66 -7.95 10.09 15.26
N VAL A 67 -8.10 11.25 14.61
CA VAL A 67 -7.90 12.54 15.27
C VAL A 67 -8.90 12.72 16.41
N LEU A 68 -10.18 12.42 16.17
CA LEU A 68 -11.21 12.51 17.19
C LEU A 68 -10.92 11.58 18.37
N ALA A 69 -10.56 10.32 18.11
CA ALA A 69 -10.18 9.36 19.14
C ALA A 69 -8.97 9.82 19.95
N SER A 70 -7.94 10.36 19.28
CA SER A 70 -6.75 10.91 19.93
C SER A 70 -7.09 12.09 20.84
N SER A 71 -7.93 13.02 20.38
CA SER A 71 -8.39 14.15 21.21
C SER A 71 -9.20 13.70 22.43
N ILE A 72 -10.07 12.70 22.28
CA ILE A 72 -10.82 12.13 23.42
C ILE A 72 -9.84 11.51 24.42
N TYR A 73 -8.89 10.71 23.94
CA TYR A 73 -7.91 10.04 24.79
C TYR A 73 -7.03 11.04 25.55
N PHE A 74 -6.54 12.09 24.88
CA PHE A 74 -5.78 13.17 25.52
C PHE A 74 -6.59 13.90 26.61
N ASN A 75 -7.89 14.08 26.40
CA ASN A 75 -8.76 14.65 27.43
C ASN A 75 -9.01 13.70 28.62
N MET A 76 -8.94 12.39 28.41
CA MET A 76 -9.06 11.40 29.48
C MET A 76 -7.78 11.23 30.31
N ILE A 77 -6.59 11.48 29.74
CA ILE A 77 -5.34 11.41 30.49
C ILE A 77 -5.32 12.53 31.54
N PRO A 78 -5.07 12.24 32.83
CA PRO A 78 -4.97 13.29 33.86
C PRO A 78 -3.80 14.23 33.53
N ALA A 79 -3.96 15.51 33.85
CA ALA A 79 -2.91 16.49 33.61
C ALA A 79 -1.63 16.10 34.38
N PRO A 80 -0.44 16.27 33.77
CA PRO A 80 0.80 15.96 34.46
C PRO A 80 0.98 16.90 35.66
N TYR A 81 1.58 16.38 36.72
CA TYR A 81 1.84 17.13 37.95
C TYR A 81 3.30 17.57 37.99
N SER A 82 3.54 18.82 38.40
CA SER A 82 4.87 19.28 38.80
C SER A 82 5.02 19.19 40.32
N TYR A 83 6.18 18.74 40.76
CA TYR A 83 6.52 18.59 42.17
C TYR A 83 7.67 19.53 42.51
N VAL A 84 7.51 20.32 43.57
CA VAL A 84 8.63 21.04 44.18
C VAL A 84 9.15 20.18 45.33
N THR A 85 10.42 19.78 45.26
CA THR A 85 11.04 18.91 46.27
C THR A 85 12.11 19.64 47.07
N THR A 86 12.26 19.28 48.35
CA THR A 86 13.43 19.68 49.14
C THR A 86 14.69 18.97 48.62
N GLN A 87 15.88 19.43 49.05
CA GLN A 87 17.16 18.76 48.75
C GLN A 87 17.20 17.30 49.24
N ASP A 88 16.43 16.98 50.29
CA ASP A 88 16.26 15.63 50.83
C ASP A 88 15.19 14.78 50.08
N GLY A 89 14.59 15.31 49.01
CA GLY A 89 13.63 14.59 48.17
C GLY A 89 12.18 14.53 48.68
N ARG A 90 11.81 15.34 49.69
CA ARG A 90 10.42 15.41 50.16
C ARG A 90 9.61 16.36 49.28
N ILE A 91 8.39 15.96 48.92
CA ILE A 91 7.45 16.77 48.12
C ILE A 91 6.81 17.83 49.02
N ILE A 92 6.96 19.10 48.66
CA ILE A 92 6.44 20.25 49.40
C ILE A 92 5.14 20.75 48.77
N GLU A 93 5.09 20.80 47.44
CA GLU A 93 3.94 21.28 46.69
C GLU A 93 3.71 20.42 45.44
N VAL A 94 2.43 20.16 45.17
CA VAL A 94 1.96 19.47 43.97
C VAL A 94 1.08 20.43 43.20
N THR A 95 1.55 20.86 42.04
CA THR A 95 0.79 21.78 41.17
C THR A 95 0.41 21.04 39.89
N PRO A 96 -0.89 20.92 39.55
CA PRO A 96 -1.28 20.36 38.25
C PRO A 96 -0.87 21.34 37.14
N LEU A 97 -0.17 20.86 36.12
CA LEU A 97 0.15 21.66 34.94
C LEU A 97 -1.08 21.81 34.06
N LYS A 98 -1.19 22.93 33.32
CA LYS A 98 -2.19 23.04 32.27
C LYS A 98 -1.92 22.00 31.18
N LYS A 99 -2.98 21.37 30.68
CA LYS A 99 -2.94 20.48 29.50
C LYS A 99 -2.58 21.26 28.23
#